data_AF-A0A087U4D3-F1
#
_entry.id   AF-A0A087U4D3-F1
#
_cell.length_a   1.000
_cell.length_b   1.000
_cell.length_c   1.000
_cell.angle_alpha   90.00
_cell.angle_beta   90.00
_cell.angle_gamma   90.00
#
_symmetry.space_group_name_H-M   'P 1'
#
loop_
_entity.id
_entity.type
_entity.pdbx_description
1 polymer ?
#
loop_
_entity_poly.entity_id
_entity_poly.type
_entity_poly.pdbx_seq_one_letter_code
_entity_poly.pdbx_strand_id
1 'polypeptide(L)'
;MAFNACGSDFATPFRSHCADTHILFIGLSKLNHSCRPNTYFHYENGIAKLRATKTIRKDEELTMNYFPMVCLILPSKIQEGIKEGFLGDCKCSDCSLPYGTSVLTKVIDETRAYNIIKRTEVVLELYSALLCLGVAREANFPRFEANVKKLLKMQEGVLGDTNILRMRLLALKCFHIRGPPNEQLEDLEKLAKYLKLAFGENHMELIKVYNNLLEVSHCLLDVFRIGYYTKELFRLQQVILDENDPTVEICKFMASFLQSL
;
A
#
# COMPACT_ATOMS: atom_id res chain seq x y z
N MET A 1 18.00 0.37 -24.31
CA MET A 1 16.84 1.27 -24.15
C MET A 1 16.43 1.22 -22.69
N ALA A 2 16.73 2.27 -21.92
CA ALA A 2 16.31 2.38 -20.52
C ALA A 2 14.97 3.10 -20.51
N PHE A 3 13.89 2.38 -20.21
CA PHE A 3 12.57 2.97 -20.02
C PHE A 3 12.28 3.15 -18.52
N ASN A 4 11.48 4.16 -18.22
CA ASN A 4 11.23 4.75 -16.92
C ASN A 4 10.53 3.80 -15.93
N ALA A 5 11.15 3.55 -14.77
CA ALA A 5 10.46 3.12 -13.54
C ALA A 5 10.54 4.26 -12.52
N CYS A 6 9.89 5.39 -12.82
CA CYS A 6 9.57 6.37 -11.79
C CYS A 6 8.15 6.09 -11.36
N GLY A 7 7.94 5.87 -10.06
CA GLY A 7 6.64 5.59 -9.47
C GLY A 7 5.60 6.58 -9.98
N SER A 8 4.63 6.06 -10.72
CA SER A 8 3.48 6.83 -11.16
C SER A 8 2.69 7.31 -9.95
N ASP A 9 2.34 8.59 -9.97
CA ASP A 9 1.56 9.35 -9.01
C ASP A 9 0.37 8.61 -8.37
N PHE A 10 -0.08 9.06 -7.19
CA PHE A 10 -1.40 9.69 -7.03
C PHE A 10 -1.77 9.86 -5.53
N ALA A 11 -1.79 11.14 -5.13
CA ALA A 11 -2.53 11.78 -4.02
C ALA A 11 -2.27 11.32 -2.58
N THR A 12 -1.24 11.88 -1.95
CA THR A 12 -1.30 12.34 -0.55
C THR A 12 -1.64 13.84 -0.53
N PRO A 13 -2.22 14.40 0.56
CA PRO A 13 -2.61 15.80 0.61
C PRO A 13 -1.43 16.79 0.62
N PHE A 14 -0.19 16.29 0.66
CA PHE A 14 0.98 17.09 0.35
C PHE A 14 1.15 17.13 -1.17
N ARG A 15 0.67 18.20 -1.81
CA ARG A 15 1.12 18.62 -3.14
C ARG A 15 2.63 18.83 -3.10
N SER A 16 3.41 17.77 -3.26
CA SER A 16 4.81 17.87 -3.62
C SER A 16 4.89 18.12 -5.13
N HIS A 17 5.72 19.07 -5.53
CA HIS A 17 5.94 19.54 -6.90
C HIS A 17 6.60 18.49 -7.83
N CYS A 18 6.34 17.20 -7.62
CA CYS A 18 7.06 16.12 -8.27
C CYS A 18 6.31 15.46 -9.44
N ALA A 19 5.18 16.03 -9.88
CA ALA A 19 4.29 15.43 -10.87
C ALA A 19 4.84 15.46 -12.32
N ASP A 20 5.89 16.23 -12.62
CA ASP A 20 6.39 16.42 -14.00
C ASP A 20 7.89 16.11 -14.20
N THR A 21 8.56 15.51 -13.22
CA THR A 21 10.03 15.30 -13.31
C THR A 21 10.39 13.82 -13.40
N HIS A 22 10.85 13.40 -14.58
CA HIS A 22 11.55 12.13 -14.75
C HIS A 22 13.00 12.30 -14.29
N ILE A 23 13.37 11.63 -13.20
CA ILE A 23 14.73 11.71 -12.63
C ILE A 23 15.39 10.33 -12.69
N LEU A 24 16.63 10.30 -13.18
CA LEU A 24 17.44 9.08 -13.22
C LEU A 24 18.37 9.03 -12.01
N PHE A 25 18.18 8.03 -11.15
CA PHE A 25 19.06 7.74 -10.03
C PHE A 25 19.85 6.46 -10.30
N ILE A 26 21.04 6.59 -10.93
CA ILE A 26 21.87 5.44 -11.34
C ILE A 26 22.14 4.47 -10.19
N GLY A 27 22.35 4.98 -8.97
CA GLY A 27 22.54 4.14 -7.79
C GLY A 27 21.29 3.32 -7.43
N LEU A 28 20.11 3.94 -7.48
CA LEU A 28 18.85 3.27 -7.18
C LEU A 28 18.44 2.27 -8.27
N SER A 29 18.76 2.55 -9.53
CA SER A 29 18.49 1.65 -10.66
C SER A 29 19.23 0.30 -10.58
N LYS A 30 20.15 0.13 -9.62
CA LYS A 30 20.82 -1.16 -9.36
C LYS A 30 20.02 -2.09 -8.45
N LEU A 31 19.05 -1.57 -7.69
CA LEU A 31 18.29 -2.39 -6.75
C LEU A 31 17.27 -3.22 -7.49
N ASN A 32 17.27 -4.53 -7.24
CA ASN A 32 16.28 -5.43 -7.81
C ASN A 32 14.91 -5.29 -7.13
N HIS A 33 13.90 -5.74 -7.84
CA HIS A 33 12.55 -5.81 -7.33
C HIS A 33 12.37 -6.93 -6.29
N SER A 34 11.64 -6.64 -5.21
CA SER A 34 11.01 -7.64 -4.38
C SER A 34 9.60 -7.21 -4.02
N CYS A 35 8.65 -8.15 -4.05
CA CYS A 35 7.28 -7.90 -3.59
C CYS A 35 7.24 -7.61 -2.09
N ARG A 36 8.24 -8.05 -1.32
CA ARG A 36 8.42 -7.78 0.12
C ARG A 36 9.80 -7.16 0.37
N PRO A 37 10.03 -5.92 -0.07
CA PRO A 37 11.35 -5.31 -0.08
C PRO A 37 11.93 -5.14 1.34
N ASN A 38 13.23 -4.91 1.42
CA ASN A 38 13.92 -4.52 2.66
C ASN A 38 14.36 -3.05 2.67
N THR A 39 14.14 -2.34 1.57
CA THR A 39 14.41 -0.91 1.48
C THR A 39 13.21 -0.13 0.93
N TYR A 40 13.22 1.16 1.17
CA TYR A 40 12.35 2.15 0.54
C TYR A 40 13.18 3.40 0.23
N PHE A 41 12.84 4.10 -0.85
CA PHE A 41 13.47 5.37 -1.17
C PHE A 41 12.47 6.51 -1.03
N HIS A 42 12.95 7.63 -0.50
CA HIS A 42 12.22 8.89 -0.46
C HIS A 42 12.99 9.93 -1.25
N TYR A 43 12.27 10.73 -2.02
CA TYR A 43 12.83 11.81 -2.81
C TYR A 43 12.42 13.15 -2.20
N GLU A 44 13.41 13.99 -1.93
CA GLU A 44 13.22 15.31 -1.36
C GLU A 44 14.33 16.24 -1.84
N ASN A 45 13.96 17.43 -2.31
CA ASN A 45 14.90 18.50 -2.68
C ASN A 45 16.02 18.04 -3.63
N GLY A 46 15.69 17.25 -4.67
CA GLY A 46 16.68 16.76 -5.63
C GLY A 46 17.48 15.54 -5.18
N ILE A 47 17.28 15.06 -3.94
CA ILE A 47 18.05 13.97 -3.35
C ILE A 47 17.14 12.77 -3.11
N ALA A 48 17.52 11.61 -3.63
CA ALA A 48 16.89 10.35 -3.29
C ALA A 48 17.64 9.68 -2.12
N LYS A 49 16.94 9.49 -1.01
CA LYS A 49 17.43 8.85 0.22
C LYS A 49 16.89 7.42 0.26
N LEU A 50 17.80 6.43 0.28
CA LEU A 50 17.44 5.02 0.45
C LEU A 50 17.52 4.66 1.94
N ARG A 51 16.46 4.05 2.48
CA ARG A 51 16.36 3.67 3.89
C ARG A 51 15.99 2.20 4.01
N ALA A 52 16.56 1.52 5.00
CA ALA A 52 16.15 0.17 5.36
C ALA A 52 14.78 0.20 6.07
N THR A 53 13.88 -0.69 5.69
CA THR A 53 12.55 -0.82 6.32
C THR A 53 12.51 -1.94 7.37
N LYS A 54 13.54 -2.79 7.40
CA LYS A 54 13.75 -3.88 8.36
C LYS A 54 15.25 -4.11 8.54
N THR A 55 15.63 -4.92 9.53
CA THR A 55 17.03 -5.33 9.70
C THR A 55 17.52 -6.05 8.44
N ILE A 56 18.67 -5.62 7.92
CA ILE A 56 19.34 -6.18 6.74
C ILE A 56 20.64 -6.82 7.21
N ARG A 57 20.84 -8.10 6.90
CA ARG A 57 22.08 -8.79 7.28
C ARG A 57 23.21 -8.40 6.35
N LYS A 58 24.46 -8.58 6.80
CA LYS A 58 25.61 -8.50 5.91
C LYS A 58 25.40 -9.44 4.72
N ASP A 59 25.70 -8.95 3.52
CA ASP A 59 25.58 -9.68 2.25
C ASP A 59 24.13 -10.01 1.81
N GLU A 60 23.12 -9.53 2.53
CA GLU A 60 21.72 -9.56 2.08
C GLU A 60 21.50 -8.54 0.95
N GLU A 61 20.84 -8.97 -0.12
CA GLU A 61 20.53 -8.11 -1.26
C GLU A 61 19.58 -6.97 -0.86
N LEU A 62 19.92 -5.73 -1.26
CA LEU A 62 19.03 -4.60 -1.13
C LEU A 62 17.98 -4.64 -2.24
N THR A 63 16.72 -4.72 -1.85
CA THR A 63 15.59 -4.80 -2.77
C THR A 63 14.58 -3.71 -2.48
N MET A 64 13.92 -3.23 -3.54
CA MET A 64 12.84 -2.26 -3.46
C MET A 64 11.60 -2.77 -4.15
N ASN A 65 10.45 -2.18 -3.84
CA ASN A 65 9.24 -2.42 -4.63
C ASN A 65 9.15 -1.35 -5.72
N TYR A 66 8.91 -1.77 -6.97
CA TYR A 66 8.84 -0.86 -8.12
C TYR A 66 7.43 -0.27 -8.30
N PHE A 67 6.43 -0.82 -7.62
CA PHE A 67 5.04 -0.42 -7.76
C PHE A 67 4.27 -0.62 -6.45
N PRO A 68 3.27 0.21 -6.15
CA PRO A 68 2.45 -0.05 -4.97
C PRO A 68 1.71 -1.38 -5.11
N MET A 69 1.72 -2.16 -4.04
CA MET A 69 1.20 -3.51 -4.03
C MET A 69 -0.29 -3.56 -3.68
N VAL A 70 -0.77 -2.71 -2.78
CA VAL A 70 -2.12 -2.86 -2.19
C VAL A 70 -2.96 -1.60 -2.34
N CYS A 71 -2.48 -0.46 -1.86
CA CYS A 71 -3.28 0.75 -1.68
C CYS A 71 -3.45 1.59 -2.96
N LEU A 72 -2.79 1.23 -4.06
CA LEU A 72 -3.00 1.84 -5.38
C LEU A 72 -3.47 0.77 -6.36
N ILE A 73 -4.62 1.03 -6.99
CA ILE A 73 -5.13 0.19 -8.06
C ILE A 73 -4.67 0.81 -9.37
N LEU A 74 -3.61 0.24 -9.94
CA LEU A 74 -3.06 0.72 -11.19
C LEU A 74 -3.95 0.31 -12.38
N PRO A 75 -4.08 1.16 -13.41
CA PRO A 75 -4.52 0.79 -14.76
C PRO A 75 -3.95 -0.55 -15.23
N SER A 76 -4.76 -1.42 -15.83
CA SER A 76 -4.30 -2.72 -16.36
C SER A 76 -3.13 -2.57 -17.34
N LYS A 77 -3.20 -1.58 -18.23
CA LYS A 77 -2.10 -1.23 -19.15
C LYS A 77 -0.79 -0.87 -18.46
N ILE A 78 -0.86 -0.20 -17.30
CA ILE A 78 0.35 0.13 -16.51
C ILE A 78 0.86 -1.14 -15.84
N GLN A 79 -0.02 -2.00 -15.31
CA GLN A 79 0.39 -3.27 -14.73
C GLN A 79 1.06 -4.19 -15.76
N GLU A 80 0.52 -4.25 -16.99
CA GLU A 80 1.11 -4.97 -18.12
C GLU A 80 2.47 -4.39 -18.51
N GLY A 81 2.56 -3.06 -18.68
CA GLY A 81 3.82 -2.40 -18.99
C GLY A 81 4.91 -2.61 -17.93
N ILE A 82 4.54 -2.64 -16.64
CA ILE A 82 5.49 -2.96 -15.56
C ILE A 82 5.90 -4.44 -15.63
N LYS A 83 4.96 -5.35 -15.89
CA LYS A 83 5.25 -6.77 -16.07
C LYS A 83 6.20 -7.01 -17.23
N GLU A 84 5.88 -6.47 -18.41
CA GLU A 84 6.68 -6.63 -19.63
C GLU A 84 8.05 -5.93 -19.53
N GLY A 85 8.09 -4.73 -18.94
CA GLY A 85 9.29 -3.90 -18.89
C GLY A 85 10.27 -4.25 -17.76
N PHE A 86 9.78 -4.78 -16.63
CA PHE A 86 10.60 -4.91 -15.41
C PHE A 86 10.44 -6.25 -14.67
N LEU A 87 9.29 -6.92 -14.77
CA LEU A 87 8.94 -8.02 -13.85
C LEU A 87 8.63 -9.35 -14.55
N GLY A 88 8.97 -9.50 -15.83
CA GLY A 88 8.49 -10.57 -16.72
C GLY A 88 8.56 -11.97 -16.13
N ASP A 89 9.46 -12.21 -15.16
CA ASP A 89 9.37 -13.28 -14.19
C ASP A 89 9.95 -12.80 -12.84
N CYS A 90 9.16 -12.15 -11.98
CA CYS A 90 9.64 -11.81 -10.64
C CYS A 90 10.07 -13.08 -9.89
N LYS A 91 11.36 -13.19 -9.57
CA LYS A 91 11.95 -14.33 -8.84
C LYS A 91 12.16 -14.06 -7.35
N CYS A 92 11.43 -13.10 -6.78
CA CYS A 92 11.51 -12.89 -5.34
C CYS A 92 11.02 -14.13 -4.58
N SER A 93 11.35 -14.21 -3.29
CA SER A 93 11.01 -15.37 -2.45
C SER A 93 9.51 -15.65 -2.38
N ASP A 94 8.63 -14.66 -2.58
CA ASP A 94 7.18 -14.88 -2.60
C ASP A 94 6.63 -15.31 -3.96
N CYS A 95 7.22 -14.81 -5.06
CA CYS A 95 6.78 -15.13 -6.43
C CYS A 95 7.38 -16.44 -6.96
N SER A 96 8.51 -16.88 -6.39
CA SER A 96 9.13 -18.17 -6.73
C SER A 96 8.39 -19.36 -6.13
N LEU A 97 7.46 -19.11 -5.20
CA LEU A 97 6.66 -20.14 -4.54
C LEU A 97 5.39 -20.45 -5.36
N PRO A 98 4.88 -21.70 -5.32
CA PRO A 98 3.59 -22.02 -5.93
C PRO A 98 2.48 -21.10 -5.41
N TYR A 99 1.58 -20.67 -6.30
CA TYR A 99 0.43 -19.86 -5.89
C TYR A 99 -0.36 -20.57 -4.79
N GLY A 100 -0.76 -19.85 -3.74
CA GLY A 100 -1.45 -20.43 -2.59
C GLY A 100 -0.55 -20.69 -1.39
N THR A 101 0.78 -20.65 -1.57
CA THR A 101 1.73 -21.03 -0.52
C THR A 101 2.43 -19.83 0.12
N SER A 102 2.69 -18.75 -0.63
CA SER A 102 3.35 -17.55 -0.09
C SER A 102 2.41 -16.74 0.81
N VAL A 103 2.98 -15.89 1.67
CA VAL A 103 2.19 -15.00 2.54
C VAL A 103 1.22 -14.13 1.73
N LEU A 104 1.65 -13.69 0.53
CA LEU A 104 0.88 -12.83 -0.35
C LEU A 104 -0.14 -13.59 -1.22
N THR A 105 -0.03 -14.90 -1.36
CA THR A 105 -0.96 -15.70 -2.20
C THR A 105 -1.73 -16.74 -1.40
N LYS A 106 -1.57 -16.78 -0.07
CA LYS A 106 -2.10 -17.83 0.80
C LYS A 106 -3.56 -18.17 0.49
N VAL A 107 -3.79 -19.44 0.19
CA VAL A 107 -5.13 -20.06 0.04
C VAL A 107 -5.37 -20.97 1.25
N ILE A 108 -6.58 -20.90 1.78
CA ILE A 108 -7.05 -21.71 2.92
C ILE A 108 -7.96 -22.84 2.42
N ASP A 109 -8.91 -22.52 1.53
CA ASP A 109 -9.85 -23.48 0.94
C ASP A 109 -9.73 -23.50 -0.59
N GLU A 110 -8.96 -24.46 -1.10
CA GLU A 110 -8.69 -24.62 -2.53
C GLU A 110 -9.95 -24.93 -3.34
N THR A 111 -10.94 -25.62 -2.74
CA THR A 111 -12.16 -26.04 -3.44
C THR A 111 -13.03 -24.86 -3.85
N ARG A 112 -12.96 -23.76 -3.08
CA ARG A 112 -13.73 -22.52 -3.31
C ARG A 112 -12.88 -21.39 -3.89
N ALA A 113 -11.56 -21.47 -3.77
CA ALA A 113 -10.64 -20.39 -4.12
C ALA A 113 -10.75 -19.95 -5.58
N TYR A 114 -10.77 -20.88 -6.54
CA TYR A 114 -10.72 -20.56 -7.97
C TYR A 114 -11.78 -19.54 -8.39
N ASN A 115 -13.05 -19.78 -8.04
CA ASN A 115 -14.15 -18.89 -8.43
C ASN A 115 -14.09 -17.53 -7.71
N ILE A 116 -13.59 -17.49 -6.47
CA ILE A 116 -13.47 -16.26 -5.69
C ILE A 116 -12.32 -15.38 -6.20
N ILE A 117 -11.17 -16.00 -6.48
CA ILE A 117 -9.99 -15.34 -7.07
C ILE A 117 -10.38 -14.70 -8.39
N LYS A 118 -10.95 -15.49 -9.32
CA LYS A 118 -11.35 -15.01 -10.64
C LYS A 118 -12.33 -13.84 -10.57
N ARG A 119 -13.32 -13.91 -9.66
CA ARG A 119 -14.27 -12.79 -9.46
C ARG A 119 -13.60 -11.55 -8.90
N THR A 120 -12.61 -11.72 -8.02
CA THR A 120 -11.88 -10.60 -7.41
C THR A 120 -11.02 -9.89 -8.44
N GLU A 121 -10.32 -10.65 -9.28
CA GLU A 121 -9.53 -10.11 -10.38
C GLU A 121 -10.41 -9.28 -11.33
N VAL A 122 -11.55 -9.82 -11.75
CA VAL A 122 -12.51 -9.10 -12.62
C VAL A 122 -13.01 -7.80 -11.98
N VAL A 123 -13.30 -7.79 -10.68
CA VAL A 123 -13.75 -6.58 -9.98
C VAL A 123 -12.65 -5.52 -9.91
N LEU A 124 -11.41 -5.93 -9.61
CA LEU A 124 -10.26 -5.02 -9.56
C LEU A 124 -9.92 -4.47 -10.94
N GLU A 125 -9.97 -5.30 -11.98
CA GLU A 125 -9.74 -4.92 -13.37
C GLU A 125 -10.83 -3.95 -13.87
N LEU A 126 -12.10 -4.23 -13.58
CA LEU A 126 -13.20 -3.33 -13.90
C LEU A 126 -12.99 -1.96 -13.26
N TYR A 127 -12.64 -1.91 -11.96
CA TYR A 127 -12.40 -0.63 -11.28
C TYR A 127 -11.21 0.12 -11.90
N SER A 128 -10.13 -0.61 -12.19
CA SER A 128 -8.95 -0.07 -12.88
C SER A 128 -9.30 0.54 -14.24
N ALA A 129 -10.15 -0.11 -15.04
CA ALA A 129 -10.65 0.43 -16.30
C ALA A 129 -11.51 1.69 -16.10
N LEU A 130 -12.39 1.70 -15.10
CA LEU A 130 -13.22 2.88 -14.77
C LEU A 130 -12.36 4.09 -14.34
N LEU A 131 -11.26 3.85 -13.62
CA LEU A 131 -10.29 4.90 -13.28
C LEU A 131 -9.64 5.49 -14.54
N CYS A 132 -9.24 4.64 -15.49
CA CYS A 132 -8.63 5.09 -16.75
C CYS A 132 -9.56 5.97 -17.58
N LEU A 133 -10.86 5.68 -17.52
CA LEU A 133 -11.89 6.42 -18.24
C LEU A 133 -12.32 7.70 -17.52
N GLY A 134 -11.80 7.99 -16.33
CA GLY A 134 -12.17 9.16 -15.53
C GLY A 134 -13.57 9.09 -14.89
N VAL A 135 -14.33 8.01 -15.14
CA VAL A 135 -15.73 7.87 -14.70
C VAL A 135 -15.88 7.27 -13.30
N ALA A 136 -14.79 6.77 -12.70
CA ALA A 136 -14.82 6.14 -11.38
C ALA A 136 -15.33 7.05 -10.24
N ARG A 137 -15.17 8.38 -10.35
CA ARG A 137 -15.64 9.35 -9.34
C ARG A 137 -17.13 9.69 -9.46
N GLU A 138 -17.71 9.54 -10.64
CA GLU A 138 -19.14 9.80 -10.91
C GLU A 138 -19.98 8.53 -10.69
N ALA A 139 -19.32 7.39 -10.76
CA ALA A 139 -19.82 6.04 -10.55
C ALA A 139 -19.96 5.68 -9.07
N ASN A 140 -20.79 6.40 -8.32
CA ASN A 140 -21.28 5.85 -7.05
C ASN A 140 -22.27 4.73 -7.40
N PHE A 141 -21.77 3.50 -7.54
CA PHE A 141 -22.57 2.33 -7.88
C PHE A 141 -22.88 1.54 -6.61
N PRO A 142 -24.03 1.74 -5.94
CA PRO A 142 -24.44 0.92 -4.79
C PRO A 142 -24.33 -0.58 -5.06
N ARG A 143 -24.60 -0.99 -6.30
CA ARG A 143 -24.42 -2.39 -6.75
C ARG A 143 -22.96 -2.84 -6.74
N PHE A 144 -22.03 -1.95 -7.09
CA PHE A 144 -20.59 -2.23 -7.04
C PHE A 144 -20.10 -2.34 -5.59
N GLU A 145 -20.49 -1.40 -4.72
CA GLU A 145 -20.23 -1.49 -3.28
C GLU A 145 -20.75 -2.81 -2.70
N ALA A 146 -22.02 -3.15 -2.95
CA ALA A 146 -22.62 -4.39 -2.48
C ALA A 146 -21.87 -5.63 -2.99
N ASN A 147 -21.41 -5.61 -4.24
CA ASN A 147 -20.60 -6.68 -4.81
C ASN A 147 -19.23 -6.80 -4.12
N VAL A 148 -18.55 -5.68 -3.86
CA VAL A 148 -17.27 -5.67 -3.15
C VAL A 148 -17.42 -6.19 -1.71
N LYS A 149 -18.43 -5.72 -0.97
CA LYS A 149 -18.74 -6.20 0.39
C LYS A 149 -19.05 -7.70 0.39
N LYS A 150 -19.89 -8.17 -0.54
CA LYS A 150 -20.21 -9.60 -0.70
C LYS A 150 -18.96 -10.42 -0.99
N LEU A 151 -18.09 -9.94 -1.88
CA LEU A 151 -16.89 -10.67 -2.29
C LEU A 151 -15.84 -10.72 -1.18
N LEU A 152 -15.65 -9.65 -0.41
CA LEU A 152 -14.82 -9.65 0.79
C LEU A 152 -15.29 -10.71 1.81
N LYS A 153 -16.60 -10.80 2.04
CA LYS A 153 -17.19 -11.84 2.91
C LYS A 153 -16.97 -13.24 2.35
N MET A 154 -17.09 -13.43 1.03
CA MET A 154 -16.84 -14.72 0.39
C MET A 154 -15.38 -15.18 0.51
N GLN A 155 -14.43 -14.26 0.63
CA GLN A 155 -13.02 -14.57 0.81
C GLN A 155 -12.67 -15.05 2.23
N GLU A 156 -13.53 -14.79 3.22
CA GLU A 156 -13.30 -15.21 4.62
C GLU A 156 -13.26 -16.74 4.73
N GLY A 157 -12.20 -17.27 5.34
CA GLY A 157 -11.96 -18.72 5.42
C GLY A 157 -11.51 -19.37 4.11
N VAL A 158 -11.43 -18.62 3.00
CA VAL A 158 -10.99 -19.12 1.69
C VAL A 158 -9.60 -18.60 1.33
N LEU A 159 -9.37 -17.30 1.52
CA LEU A 159 -8.07 -16.66 1.31
C LEU A 159 -7.48 -16.21 2.64
N GLY A 160 -6.16 -16.33 2.77
CA GLY A 160 -5.44 -15.77 3.89
C GLY A 160 -5.69 -14.27 4.03
N ASP A 161 -5.64 -13.76 5.26
CA ASP A 161 -5.80 -12.33 5.57
C ASP A 161 -4.81 -11.46 4.78
N THR A 162 -3.57 -11.94 4.62
CA THR A 162 -2.49 -11.30 3.86
C THR A 162 -2.51 -11.61 2.36
N ASN A 163 -3.53 -12.32 1.86
CA ASN A 163 -3.64 -12.57 0.42
C ASN A 163 -3.80 -11.23 -0.31
N ILE A 164 -2.98 -11.02 -1.34
CA ILE A 164 -2.86 -9.75 -2.06
C ILE A 164 -4.18 -9.31 -2.69
N LEU A 165 -4.99 -10.25 -3.19
CA LEU A 165 -6.29 -9.95 -3.79
C LEU A 165 -7.30 -9.49 -2.73
N ARG A 166 -7.24 -10.10 -1.53
CA ARG A 166 -8.06 -9.70 -0.39
C ARG A 166 -7.68 -8.32 0.12
N MET A 167 -6.38 -8.06 0.29
CA MET A 167 -5.89 -6.74 0.70
C MET A 167 -6.22 -5.65 -0.32
N ARG A 168 -6.05 -5.91 -1.63
CA ARG A 168 -6.40 -4.97 -2.71
C ARG A 168 -7.90 -4.66 -2.75
N LEU A 169 -8.74 -5.68 -2.58
CA LEU A 169 -10.19 -5.50 -2.55
C LEU A 169 -10.64 -4.73 -1.30
N LEU A 170 -9.99 -4.95 -0.15
CA LEU A 170 -10.22 -4.18 1.06
C LEU A 170 -9.76 -2.73 0.89
N ALA A 171 -8.57 -2.50 0.30
CA ALA A 171 -8.08 -1.16 -0.03
C ALA A 171 -8.99 -0.41 -1.00
N LEU A 172 -9.56 -1.11 -1.99
CA LEU A 172 -10.60 -0.55 -2.88
C LEU A 172 -11.78 -0.02 -2.06
N LYS A 173 -12.30 -0.85 -1.15
CA LYS A 173 -13.40 -0.48 -0.26
C LYS A 173 -13.01 0.75 0.58
N CYS A 174 -11.86 0.73 1.24
CA CYS A 174 -11.41 1.82 2.08
C CYS A 174 -11.23 3.14 1.32
N PHE A 175 -10.50 3.17 0.20
CA PHE A 175 -10.07 4.46 -0.36
C PHE A 175 -11.04 5.04 -1.38
N HIS A 176 -11.84 4.20 -2.03
CA HIS A 176 -12.57 4.60 -3.22
C HIS A 176 -14.08 4.46 -3.10
N ILE A 177 -14.56 3.39 -2.46
CA ILE A 177 -15.99 3.21 -2.24
C ILE A 177 -16.43 3.98 -0.99
N ARG A 178 -15.65 3.81 0.09
CA ARG A 178 -15.92 4.32 1.43
C ARG A 178 -17.23 3.78 2.02
N GLY A 179 -17.34 3.80 3.34
CA GLY A 179 -18.56 3.45 4.06
C GLY A 179 -18.90 4.50 5.12
N PRO A 180 -19.91 4.24 5.96
CA PRO A 180 -20.13 5.01 7.19
C PRO A 180 -18.83 5.08 8.02
N PRO A 181 -18.56 6.18 8.75
CA PRO A 181 -17.28 6.37 9.44
C PRO A 181 -16.83 5.22 10.35
N ASN A 182 -17.75 4.58 11.09
CA ASN A 182 -17.40 3.44 11.94
C ASN A 182 -16.97 2.19 11.14
N GLU A 183 -17.71 1.86 10.07
CA GLU A 183 -17.34 0.74 9.18
C GLU A 183 -15.99 1.02 8.50
N GLN A 184 -15.81 2.26 8.05
CA GLN A 184 -14.58 2.72 7.41
C GLN A 184 -13.37 2.59 8.35
N LEU A 185 -13.53 2.94 9.62
CA LEU A 185 -12.50 2.83 10.64
C LEU A 185 -12.07 1.37 10.84
N GLU A 186 -13.04 0.46 11.03
CA GLU A 186 -12.79 -0.98 11.20
C GLU A 186 -12.07 -1.60 9.98
N ASP A 187 -12.52 -1.25 8.77
CA ASP A 187 -11.89 -1.74 7.54
C ASP A 187 -10.45 -1.26 7.39
N LEU A 188 -10.18 0.01 7.72
CA LEU A 188 -8.83 0.59 7.67
C LEU A 188 -7.92 -0.03 8.74
N GLU A 189 -8.41 -0.28 9.96
CA GLU A 189 -7.65 -0.98 11.01
C GLU A 189 -7.31 -2.41 10.57
N LYS A 190 -8.27 -3.10 9.95
CA LYS A 190 -8.08 -4.44 9.37
C LYS A 190 -7.02 -4.41 8.26
N LEU A 191 -7.08 -3.41 7.37
CA LEU A 191 -6.10 -3.23 6.31
C LEU A 191 -4.70 -2.95 6.86
N ALA A 192 -4.58 -2.08 7.86
CA ALA A 192 -3.31 -1.78 8.53
C ALA A 192 -2.70 -3.06 9.14
N LYS A 193 -3.51 -3.86 9.84
CA LYS A 193 -3.09 -5.15 10.40
C LYS A 193 -2.57 -6.09 9.31
N TYR A 194 -3.28 -6.20 8.19
CA TYR A 194 -2.89 -7.10 7.09
C TYR A 194 -1.59 -6.65 6.41
N LEU A 195 -1.44 -5.34 6.20
CA LEU A 195 -0.20 -4.77 5.67
C LEU A 195 0.99 -5.02 6.60
N LYS A 196 0.82 -4.85 7.91
CA LYS A 196 1.87 -5.14 8.91
C LYS A 196 2.29 -6.61 8.88
N LEU A 197 1.32 -7.52 8.82
CA LEU A 197 1.58 -8.96 8.72
C LEU A 197 2.28 -9.34 7.42
N ALA A 198 1.87 -8.74 6.29
CA ALA A 198 2.41 -9.06 4.99
C ALA A 198 3.81 -8.45 4.77
N PHE A 199 3.99 -7.16 5.07
CA PHE A 199 5.16 -6.39 4.64
C PHE A 199 6.03 -5.88 5.80
N GLY A 200 5.55 -5.96 7.04
CA GLY A 200 6.23 -5.46 8.24
C GLY A 200 5.73 -4.11 8.73
N GLU A 201 6.15 -3.73 9.94
CA GLU A 201 5.67 -2.55 10.68
C GLU A 201 6.03 -1.21 10.03
N ASN A 202 7.00 -1.19 9.11
CA ASN A 202 7.52 0.02 8.48
C ASN A 202 7.16 0.13 7.00
N HIS A 203 6.18 -0.64 6.54
CA HIS A 203 5.78 -0.60 5.14
C HIS A 203 5.11 0.73 4.79
N MET A 204 5.55 1.36 3.71
CA MET A 204 5.20 2.72 3.36
C MET A 204 3.73 2.97 3.04
N GLU A 205 3.04 1.96 2.52
CA GLU A 205 1.61 2.09 2.28
C GLU A 205 0.80 2.27 3.58
N LEU A 206 1.37 1.91 4.75
CA LEU A 206 0.76 2.21 6.04
C LEU A 206 0.57 3.71 6.26
N ILE A 207 1.41 4.58 5.70
CA ILE A 207 1.21 6.04 5.81
C ILE A 207 -0.14 6.45 5.21
N LYS A 208 -0.50 5.91 4.03
CA LYS A 208 -1.80 6.19 3.42
C LYS A 208 -2.94 5.67 4.29
N VAL A 209 -2.80 4.47 4.86
CA VAL A 209 -3.81 3.90 5.76
C VAL A 209 -3.99 4.77 7.01
N TYR A 210 -2.90 5.11 7.71
CA TYR A 210 -2.97 5.88 8.95
C TYR A 210 -3.44 7.33 8.73
N ASN A 211 -3.11 7.95 7.60
CA ASN A 211 -3.70 9.26 7.25
C ASN A 211 -5.23 9.18 7.13
N ASN A 212 -5.77 8.11 6.52
CA ASN A 212 -7.21 7.92 6.42
C ASN A 212 -7.84 7.54 7.77
N LEU A 213 -7.14 6.75 8.59
CA LEU A 213 -7.58 6.44 9.97
C LEU A 213 -7.69 7.71 10.81
N LEU A 214 -6.72 8.62 10.68
CA LEU A 214 -6.72 9.91 11.35
C LEU A 214 -7.89 10.79 10.86
N GLU A 215 -8.10 10.90 9.54
CA GLU A 215 -9.24 11.61 8.94
C GLU A 215 -10.58 11.12 9.51
N VAL A 216 -10.80 9.81 9.51
CA VAL A 216 -12.04 9.20 10.01
C VAL A 216 -12.19 9.39 11.52
N SER A 217 -11.10 9.31 12.29
CA SER A 217 -11.13 9.52 13.75
C SER A 217 -11.46 10.96 14.11
N HIS A 218 -10.99 11.93 13.34
CA HIS A 218 -11.42 13.33 13.46
C HIS A 218 -12.91 13.49 13.19
N CYS A 219 -13.45 12.84 12.16
CA CYS A 219 -14.90 12.86 11.90
C CYS A 219 -15.71 12.24 13.05
N LEU A 220 -15.16 11.24 13.74
CA LEU A 220 -15.80 10.57 14.88
C LEU A 220 -15.53 11.25 16.23
N LEU A 221 -14.69 12.28 16.27
CA LEU A 221 -14.22 12.94 17.50
C LEU A 221 -13.57 11.95 18.50
N ASP A 222 -12.95 10.88 18.01
CA ASP A 222 -12.27 9.88 18.84
C ASP A 222 -10.84 10.34 19.15
N VAL A 223 -10.71 11.10 20.23
CA VAL A 223 -9.43 11.69 20.67
C VAL A 223 -8.35 10.65 20.97
N PHE A 224 -8.72 9.45 21.45
CA PHE A 224 -7.77 8.39 21.76
C PHE A 224 -7.16 7.83 20.48
N ARG A 225 -8.00 7.54 19.48
CA ARG A 225 -7.54 7.06 18.18
C ARG A 225 -6.76 8.12 17.42
N ILE A 226 -7.16 9.40 17.49
CA ILE A 226 -6.39 10.51 16.92
C ILE A 226 -4.96 10.51 17.47
N GLY A 227 -4.80 10.44 18.80
CA GLY A 227 -3.47 10.40 19.44
C GLY A 227 -2.66 9.18 19.00
N TYR A 228 -3.28 8.00 19.00
CA TYR A 228 -2.63 6.75 18.60
C TYR A 228 -2.17 6.75 17.13
N TYR A 229 -3.03 7.11 16.18
CA TYR A 229 -2.68 7.11 14.76
C TYR A 229 -1.69 8.21 14.39
N THR A 230 -1.76 9.35 15.08
CA THR A 230 -0.75 10.41 14.96
C THR A 230 0.63 9.89 15.35
N LYS A 231 0.72 9.15 16.47
CA LYS A 231 1.98 8.53 16.90
C LYS A 231 2.50 7.49 15.90
N GLU A 232 1.63 6.65 15.34
CA GLU A 232 2.04 5.68 14.31
C GLU A 232 2.52 6.34 13.02
N LEU A 233 1.87 7.42 12.57
CA LEU A 233 2.35 8.21 11.42
C LEU A 233 3.74 8.78 11.65
N PHE A 234 3.97 9.36 12.83
CA PHE A 234 5.28 9.88 13.19
C PHE A 234 6.35 8.80 13.25
N ARG A 235 6.02 7.63 13.83
CA ARG A 235 6.94 6.48 13.85
C ARG A 235 7.33 6.03 12.44
N LEU A 236 6.36 5.97 11.51
CA LEU A 236 6.63 5.62 10.11
C LEU A 236 7.48 6.69 9.42
N GLN A 237 7.18 7.97 9.66
CA GLN A 237 7.94 9.08 9.11
C GLN A 237 9.40 9.05 9.56
N GLN A 238 9.68 8.77 10.85
CA GLN A 238 11.05 8.67 11.36
C GLN A 238 11.91 7.60 10.67
N VAL A 239 11.31 6.53 10.12
CA VAL A 239 12.04 5.52 9.36
C VAL A 239 12.58 6.09 8.04
N ILE A 240 11.94 7.12 7.52
CA ILE A 240 12.18 7.68 6.17
C ILE A 240 12.96 8.98 6.25
N LEU A 241 12.59 9.83 7.21
CA LEU A 241 13.16 11.15 7.43
C LEU A 241 14.62 11.05 7.88
N ASP A 242 15.38 12.09 7.60
CA ASP A 242 16.72 12.25 8.15
C ASP A 242 16.64 12.63 9.64
N GLU A 243 17.63 12.26 10.45
CA GLU A 243 17.69 12.71 11.85
C GLU A 243 17.70 14.24 11.97
N ASN A 244 18.21 14.91 10.94
CA ASN A 244 18.27 16.38 10.84
C ASN A 244 17.02 17.01 10.21
N ASP A 245 16.01 16.22 9.86
CA ASP A 245 14.77 16.74 9.29
C ASP A 245 13.99 17.54 10.35
N PRO A 246 13.59 18.80 10.10
CA PRO A 246 12.82 19.60 11.07
C PRO A 246 11.53 18.90 11.54
N THR A 247 10.95 18.05 10.70
CA THR A 247 9.78 17.23 11.02
C THR A 247 10.10 16.22 12.12
N VAL A 248 11.34 15.73 12.23
CA VAL A 248 11.75 14.81 13.30
C VAL A 248 11.72 15.49 14.67
N GLU A 249 12.11 16.76 14.78
CA GLU A 249 12.00 17.51 16.04
C GLU A 249 10.54 17.77 16.42
N ILE A 250 9.68 18.06 15.44
CA ILE A 250 8.23 18.14 15.65
C ILE A 250 7.67 16.78 16.10
N CYS A 251 8.12 15.67 15.49
CA CYS A 251 7.74 14.31 15.90
C CYS A 251 8.15 14.01 17.33
N LYS A 252 9.39 14.36 17.74
CA LYS A 252 9.89 14.17 19.11
C LYS A 252 9.08 14.99 20.12
N PHE A 253 8.82 16.27 19.80
CA PHE A 253 7.99 17.14 20.62
C PHE A 253 6.58 16.56 20.80
N MET A 254 5.91 16.19 19.71
CA MET A 254 4.57 15.58 19.76
C MET A 254 4.55 14.26 20.52
N ALA A 255 5.57 13.40 20.34
CA ALA A 255 5.70 12.15 21.07
C ALA A 255 5.87 12.38 22.58
N SER A 256 6.62 13.40 22.98
CA SER A 256 6.79 13.78 24.39
C SER A 256 5.51 14.35 24.99
N PHE A 257 4.78 15.18 24.23
CA PHE A 257 3.49 15.75 24.64
C PHE A 257 2.43 14.67 24.84
N LEU A 258 2.33 13.72 23.91
CA LEU A 258 1.39 12.60 24.00
C LEU A 258 1.72 11.58 25.11
N GLN A 259 2.97 11.53 25.61
CA GLN A 259 3.32 10.71 26.78
C GLN A 259 2.96 11.38 28.11
N SER A 260 2.71 12.69 28.09
CA SER A 260 2.36 13.48 29.28
C SER A 260 0.85 13.65 29.51
N LEU A 261 0.03 13.14 28.59
CA LEU A 261 -1.42 13.05 28.67
C LEU A 261 -1.83 11.65 29.16
#